data_AF-A0A7C4SSS0-F1
#
_entry.id   AF-A0A7C4SSS0-F1
#
_cell.length_a   1.000
_cell.length_b   1.000
_cell.length_c   1.000
_cell.angle_alpha   90.00
_cell.angle_beta   90.00
_cell.angle_gamma   90.00
#
_symmetry.space_group_name_H-M   'P 1'
#
loop_
_entity.id
_entity.type
_entity.pdbx_description
1 polymer ?
#
loop_
_entity_poly.entity_id
_entity_poly.type
_entity_poly.pdbx_seq_one_letter_code
_entity_poly.pdbx_strand_id
1 'polypeptide(L)'
;MKISQTKLKKLCANNGLTLSRLLQEAGVSKNAYYALARKESLLPKSLQAIADRLGVRPSAFLEESDSEREKARRLMEKAQEIARQHRVDGENVRHCLLLLQERPIERLRRALVRGRRVDLRERGTQVP
;
A
#
# COMPACT_ATOMS: atom_id res chain seq x y z
N MET A 1 -6.04 -6.17 -0.59
CA MET A 1 -5.75 -5.90 0.84
C MET A 1 -6.91 -5.15 1.49
N LYS A 2 -7.43 -5.65 2.61
CA LYS A 2 -8.48 -5.00 3.43
C LYS A 2 -8.09 -5.03 4.91
N ILE A 3 -8.67 -4.14 5.72
CA ILE A 3 -8.47 -4.15 7.17
C ILE A 3 -9.20 -5.35 7.77
N SER A 4 -8.47 -6.19 8.52
CA SER A 4 -9.05 -7.25 9.33
C SER A 4 -9.56 -6.68 10.65
N GLN A 5 -10.88 -6.52 10.75
CA GLN A 5 -11.50 -5.99 11.97
C GLN A 5 -11.27 -6.91 13.17
N THR A 6 -11.19 -8.22 12.94
CA THR A 6 -10.97 -9.22 13.98
C THR A 6 -9.55 -9.12 14.53
N LYS A 7 -8.53 -9.06 13.66
CA LYS A 7 -7.13 -8.86 14.07
C LYS A 7 -6.93 -7.52 14.76
N LEU A 8 -7.52 -6.45 14.23
CA LEU A 8 -7.40 -5.12 14.81
C LEU A 8 -8.05 -5.06 16.20
N LYS A 9 -9.22 -5.67 16.41
CA LYS A 9 -9.84 -5.77 17.73
C LYS A 9 -8.99 -6.55 18.72
N LYS A 10 -8.37 -7.66 18.31
CA LYS A 10 -7.43 -8.43 19.15
C LYS A 10 -6.22 -7.58 19.55
N LEU A 11 -5.63 -6.85 18.61
CA LEU A 11 -4.51 -5.95 18.89
C LEU A 11 -4.91 -4.82 19.85
N CYS A 12 -6.11 -4.26 19.71
CA CYS A 12 -6.65 -3.28 20.66
C CYS A 12 -6.76 -3.87 22.07
N ALA A 13 -7.34 -5.08 22.19
CA ALA A 13 -7.50 -5.76 23.47
C ALA A 13 -6.15 -6.03 24.17
N ASN A 14 -5.15 -6.49 23.41
CA ASN A 14 -3.79 -6.73 23.92
C ASN A 14 -3.10 -5.45 24.40
N ASN A 15 -3.51 -4.28 23.88
CA ASN A 15 -2.98 -2.97 24.27
C ASN A 15 -3.86 -2.25 25.31
N GLY A 16 -4.91 -2.90 25.83
CA GLY A 16 -5.86 -2.27 26.77
C GLY A 16 -6.66 -1.10 26.17
N LEU A 17 -6.80 -1.06 24.84
CA LEU A 17 -7.47 0.03 24.12
C LEU A 17 -8.80 -0.44 23.52
N THR A 18 -9.73 0.50 23.39
CA THR A 18 -10.92 0.31 22.55
C THR A 18 -10.64 0.79 21.13
N LEU A 19 -11.34 0.25 20.14
CA LEU A 19 -11.20 0.70 18.74
C LEU A 19 -11.50 2.20 18.59
N SER A 20 -12.51 2.71 19.30
CA SER A 20 -12.83 4.16 19.26
C SER A 20 -11.69 5.01 19.78
N ARG A 21 -11.07 4.60 20.90
CA ARG A 21 -9.93 5.31 21.50
C ARG A 21 -8.69 5.25 20.61
N LEU A 22 -8.39 4.09 20.03
CA LEU A 22 -7.32 3.94 19.05
C LEU A 22 -7.48 4.91 17.87
N LEU A 23 -8.68 4.95 17.28
CA LEU A 23 -8.96 5.81 16.12
C LEU A 23 -8.82 7.29 16.48
N GLN A 24 -9.31 7.69 17.65
CA GLN A 24 -9.16 9.05 18.15
C GLN A 24 -7.69 9.44 18.34
N GLU A 25 -6.91 8.59 19.01
CA GLU A 25 -5.48 8.83 19.26
C GLU A 25 -4.65 8.79 17.97
N ALA A 26 -5.07 8.01 16.97
CA ALA A 26 -4.46 7.98 15.63
C ALA A 26 -4.91 9.14 14.72
N GLY A 27 -5.82 10.02 15.18
CA GLY A 27 -6.36 11.11 14.37
C GLY A 27 -7.23 10.65 13.19
N VAL A 28 -7.83 9.46 13.27
CA VAL A 28 -8.65 8.86 12.21
C VAL A 28 -10.12 8.89 12.64
N SER A 29 -10.97 9.52 11.83
CA SER A 29 -12.42 9.50 12.10
C SER A 29 -13.01 8.10 11.90
N LYS A 30 -14.07 7.75 12.64
CA LYS A 30 -14.79 6.48 12.44
C LYS A 30 -15.25 6.30 11.00
N ASN A 31 -15.74 7.36 10.37
CA ASN A 31 -16.18 7.34 8.98
C ASN A 31 -15.01 7.06 8.02
N ALA A 32 -13.85 7.70 8.24
CA ALA A 32 -12.64 7.41 7.47
C ALA A 32 -12.21 5.96 7.65
N TYR A 33 -12.23 5.44 8.88
CA TYR A 33 -11.91 4.04 9.16
C TYR A 33 -12.84 3.07 8.41
N TYR A 34 -14.16 3.24 8.47
CA TYR A 34 -15.10 2.36 7.77
C TYR A 34 -15.08 2.55 6.25
N ALA A 35 -14.70 3.73 5.75
CA ALA A 35 -14.45 3.94 4.33
C ALA A 35 -13.19 3.17 3.88
N LEU A 36 -12.13 3.19 4.70
CA LEU A 36 -10.90 2.44 4.46
C LEU A 36 -11.10 0.93 4.54
N ALA A 37 -11.87 0.44 5.52
CA ALA A 37 -12.18 -0.97 5.67
C ALA A 37 -12.94 -1.56 4.47
N ARG A 38 -13.67 -0.72 3.72
CA ARG A 38 -14.46 -1.11 2.55
C ARG A 38 -13.72 -0.97 1.22
N LYS A 39 -12.64 -0.19 1.16
CA LYS A 39 -11.86 0.05 -0.07
C LYS A 39 -10.64 -0.88 -0.15
N GLU A 40 -10.37 -1.40 -1.34
CA GLU A 40 -9.06 -1.96 -1.68
C GLU A 40 -8.16 -0.78 -2.07
N SER A 41 -7.29 -0.32 -1.16
CA SER A 41 -6.47 0.86 -1.39
C SER A 41 -5.03 0.67 -0.96
N LEU A 42 -4.11 1.24 -1.74
CA LEU A 42 -2.71 1.46 -1.39
C LEU A 42 -2.61 2.21 -0.06
N LEU A 43 -1.77 1.71 0.84
CA LEU A 43 -1.60 2.11 2.25
C LEU A 43 -1.79 3.63 2.49
N PRO A 44 -2.97 4.10 2.90
CA PRO A 44 -3.19 5.51 3.19
C PRO A 44 -2.48 5.90 4.49
N LYS A 45 -2.11 7.18 4.65
CA LYS A 45 -1.46 7.71 5.87
C LYS A 45 -2.19 7.30 7.16
N SER A 46 -3.52 7.17 7.11
CA SER A 46 -4.34 6.71 8.23
C SER A 46 -4.04 5.27 8.67
N LEU A 47 -3.70 4.35 7.75
CA LEU A 47 -3.28 2.99 8.13
C LEU A 47 -1.94 3.01 8.85
N GLN A 48 -1.03 3.87 8.40
CA GLN A 48 0.26 4.05 9.07
C GLN A 48 0.07 4.62 10.48
N ALA A 49 -0.74 5.66 10.64
CA ALA A 49 -1.02 6.25 11.95
C ALA A 49 -1.65 5.25 12.95
N ILE A 50 -2.55 4.38 12.48
CA ILE A 50 -3.13 3.30 13.29
C ILE A 50 -2.05 2.29 13.70
N ALA A 51 -1.18 1.92 12.77
CA ALA A 51 -0.09 0.97 13.00
C ALA A 51 0.94 1.51 13.99
N ASP A 52 1.36 2.77 13.80
CA ASP A 52 2.28 3.48 14.68
C ASP A 52 1.73 3.57 16.10
N ARG A 53 0.43 3.88 16.24
CA ARG A 53 -0.21 3.93 17.56
C ARG A 53 -0.26 2.57 18.25
N LEU A 54 -0.44 1.50 17.50
CA LEU A 54 -0.43 0.13 18.02
C LEU A 54 0.99 -0.44 18.19
N GLY A 55 2.04 0.25 17.74
CA GLY A 55 3.41 -0.25 17.75
C GLY A 55 3.62 -1.49 16.87
N VAL A 56 2.79 -1.66 15.83
CA VAL A 56 2.85 -2.83 14.92
C VAL A 56 3.05 -2.38 13.48
N ARG A 57 3.47 -3.32 12.61
CA ARG A 57 3.45 -3.09 11.16
C ARG A 57 2.00 -3.13 10.62
N PRO A 58 1.64 -2.33 9.61
CA PRO A 58 0.31 -2.39 9.00
C PRO A 58 -0.12 -3.79 8.57
N SER A 59 0.83 -4.61 8.09
CA SER A 59 0.59 -6.00 7.70
C SER A 59 0.01 -6.88 8.82
N ALA A 60 0.22 -6.54 10.10
CA ALA A 60 -0.28 -7.30 11.24
C ALA A 60 -1.82 -7.35 11.32
N PHE A 61 -2.50 -6.33 10.79
CA PHE A 61 -3.96 -6.22 10.81
C PHE A 61 -4.58 -6.09 9.42
N LEU A 62 -3.80 -6.29 8.37
CA LEU A 62 -4.31 -6.40 7.01
C LEU A 62 -4.60 -7.87 6.67
N GLU A 63 -5.60 -8.06 5.82
CA GLU A 63 -5.93 -9.32 5.19
C GLU A 63 -5.85 -9.16 3.67
N GLU A 64 -5.08 -10.05 3.07
CA GLU A 64 -5.18 -10.37 1.65
C GLU A 64 -5.99 -11.64 1.51
N SER A 65 -6.93 -11.65 0.56
CA SER A 65 -7.56 -12.87 0.11
C SER A 65 -6.51 -13.82 -0.48
N ASP A 66 -6.74 -15.12 -0.33
CA ASP A 66 -5.80 -16.13 -0.81
C ASP A 66 -5.56 -16.02 -2.33
N SER A 67 -6.58 -15.60 -3.08
CA SER A 67 -6.47 -15.33 -4.52
C SER A 67 -5.50 -14.18 -4.84
N GLU A 68 -5.46 -13.13 -4.04
CA GLU A 68 -4.58 -11.98 -4.26
C GLU A 68 -3.14 -12.31 -3.88
N ARG A 69 -2.93 -13.08 -2.80
CA ARG A 69 -1.60 -13.61 -2.45
C ARG A 69 -1.05 -14.50 -3.53
N GLU A 70 -1.86 -15.40 -4.06
CA GLU A 70 -1.44 -16.32 -5.11
C GLU A 70 -1.09 -15.58 -6.40
N LYS A 71 -1.88 -14.57 -6.78
CA LYS A 71 -1.53 -13.68 -7.91
C LYS A 71 -0.21 -12.95 -7.67
N ALA A 72 0.00 -12.40 -6.47
CA ALA A 72 1.24 -11.72 -6.11
C ALA A 72 2.45 -12.67 -6.17
N ARG A 73 2.30 -13.90 -5.66
CA ARG A 73 3.32 -14.95 -5.73
C ARG A 73 3.68 -15.28 -7.17
N ARG A 74 2.69 -15.57 -8.02
CA ARG A 74 2.92 -15.86 -9.45
C ARG A 74 3.61 -14.72 -10.18
N LEU A 75 3.22 -13.48 -9.88
CA LEU A 75 3.86 -12.29 -10.45
C LEU A 75 5.35 -12.21 -10.07
N MET A 76 5.67 -12.45 -8.80
CA MET A 76 7.05 -12.46 -8.30
C MET A 76 7.88 -13.57 -8.94
N GLU A 77 7.33 -14.78 -9.02
CA GLU A 77 7.99 -15.92 -9.66
C GLU A 77 8.31 -15.62 -11.12
N LYS A 78 7.35 -15.08 -11.87
CA LYS A 78 7.55 -14.69 -13.27
C LYS A 78 8.58 -13.57 -13.41
N ALA A 79 8.55 -12.57 -12.52
CA ALA A 79 9.53 -11.49 -12.54
C ALA A 79 10.95 -12.01 -12.31
N GLN A 80 11.14 -12.92 -11.34
CA GLN A 80 12.44 -13.53 -11.05
C GLN A 80 12.93 -14.46 -12.17
N GLU A 81 12.03 -15.19 -12.83
CA GLU A 81 12.33 -16.00 -14.00
C GLU A 81 12.91 -15.13 -15.13
N ILE A 82 12.20 -14.08 -15.52
CA ILE A 82 12.61 -13.14 -16.58
C ILE A 82 13.91 -12.42 -16.19
N ALA A 83 14.00 -11.96 -14.94
CA ALA A 83 15.20 -11.28 -14.43
C ALA A 83 16.45 -12.16 -14.53
N ARG A 84 16.33 -13.44 -14.18
CA ARG A 84 17.43 -14.42 -14.30
C ARG A 84 17.77 -14.71 -15.76
N GLN A 85 16.76 -14.93 -16.61
CA GLN A 85 16.95 -15.24 -18.02
C GLN A 85 17.65 -14.11 -18.78
N HIS A 86 17.31 -12.86 -18.47
CA HIS A 86 17.80 -11.69 -19.20
C HIS A 86 18.83 -10.84 -18.44
N ARG A 87 19.24 -11.25 -17.22
CA ARG A 87 20.17 -10.51 -16.35
C ARG A 87 19.76 -9.04 -16.14
N VAL A 88 18.46 -8.81 -15.95
CA VAL A 88 17.88 -7.48 -15.72
C VAL A 88 17.44 -7.32 -14.27
N ASP A 89 17.21 -6.08 -13.85
CA ASP A 89 16.69 -5.76 -12.52
C ASP A 89 15.28 -6.35 -12.33
N GLY A 90 15.14 -7.24 -11.34
CA GLY A 90 13.89 -7.95 -11.08
C GLY A 90 12.77 -7.07 -10.54
N GLU A 91 13.09 -5.97 -9.87
CA GLU A 91 12.10 -5.04 -9.36
C GLU A 91 11.48 -4.23 -10.51
N ASN A 92 12.29 -3.81 -11.48
CA ASN A 92 11.82 -3.19 -12.72
C ASN A 92 10.94 -4.14 -13.53
N VAL A 93 11.34 -5.41 -13.68
CA VAL A 93 10.53 -6.42 -14.37
C VAL A 93 9.19 -6.62 -13.66
N ARG A 94 9.21 -6.83 -12.33
CA ARG A 94 7.99 -6.97 -11.52
C ARG A 94 7.07 -5.77 -11.70
N HIS A 95 7.65 -4.57 -11.64
CA HIS A 95 6.91 -3.33 -11.80
C HIS A 95 6.24 -3.26 -13.19
N CYS A 96 6.97 -3.59 -14.25
CA CYS A 96 6.44 -3.65 -15.61
C CYS A 96 5.30 -4.68 -15.75
N LEU A 97 5.48 -5.89 -15.23
CA LEU A 97 4.44 -6.93 -15.28
C LEU A 97 3.18 -6.49 -14.54
N LEU A 98 3.31 -5.82 -13.39
CA LEU A 98 2.18 -5.24 -12.67
C LEU A 98 1.43 -4.21 -13.52
N LEU A 99 2.14 -3.32 -14.22
CA LEU A 99 1.53 -2.31 -15.10
C LEU A 99 0.82 -2.92 -16.31
N LEU A 100 1.29 -4.05 -16.82
CA LEU A 100 0.67 -4.75 -17.94
C LEU A 100 -0.68 -5.37 -17.57
N GLN A 101 -0.92 -5.66 -16.28
CA GLN A 101 -2.21 -6.14 -15.78
C GLN A 101 -3.27 -5.02 -15.73
N GLU A 102 -2.86 -3.75 -15.82
CA GLU A 102 -3.77 -2.61 -15.79
C GLU A 102 -4.34 -2.30 -17.17
N ARG A 103 -5.57 -1.78 -17.19
CA ARG A 103 -6.18 -1.22 -18.41
C ARG A 103 -5.25 -0.15 -19.00
N PRO A 104 -5.11 -0.05 -20.34
CA PRO A 104 -4.19 0.90 -20.97
C PRO A 104 -4.31 2.34 -20.45
N ILE A 105 -5.55 2.80 -20.20
CA ILE A 105 -5.83 4.13 -19.67
C ILE A 105 -5.31 4.34 -18.23
N GLU A 106 -5.39 3.33 -17.37
CA GLU A 106 -4.91 3.41 -15.99
C GLU A 106 -3.38 3.41 -15.93
N ARG A 107 -2.76 2.61 -16.81
CA ARG A 107 -1.30 2.60 -17.00
C ARG A 107 -0.78 3.98 -17.41
N LEU A 108 -1.45 4.61 -18.38
CA LEU A 108 -1.12 5.96 -18.85
C LEU A 108 -1.28 6.99 -17.73
N ARG A 109 -2.40 6.97 -16.99
CA ARG A 109 -2.64 7.84 -15.84
C ARG A 109 -1.53 7.71 -14.80
N ARG A 110 -1.15 6.49 -14.43
CA ARG A 110 -0.07 6.25 -13.45
C ARG A 110 1.30 6.69 -13.95
N ALA A 111 1.59 6.52 -15.24
CA ALA A 111 2.83 7.01 -15.85
C ALA A 111 2.89 8.55 -15.79
N LEU A 112 1.80 9.24 -16.14
CA LEU A 112 1.69 10.70 -16.08
C LEU A 112 1.84 11.25 -14.66
N VAL A 113 1.20 10.61 -13.66
CA VAL A 113 1.34 11.00 -12.24
C VAL A 113 2.80 10.88 -11.76
N ARG A 114 3.51 9.85 -12.21
CA ARG A 114 4.93 9.68 -11.86
C ARG A 114 5.82 10.70 -12.55
N GLY A 115 5.62 10.97 -13.83
CA GLY A 115 6.35 12.02 -14.55
C GLY A 115 6.20 13.39 -13.89
N ARG A 116 4.98 13.75 -13.44
CA ARG A 116 4.73 15.02 -12.74
C ARG A 116 5.38 15.15 -11.37
N ARG A 117 5.73 14.05 -10.69
CA ARG A 117 6.40 14.10 -9.38
C ARG A 117 7.89 14.44 -9.50
N VAL A 118 8.50 14.25 -10.67
CA VAL A 118 9.92 14.54 -10.92
C VAL A 118 10.14 16.06 -11.09
N ASP A 119 9.15 16.79 -11.59
CA ASP A 119 9.22 18.25 -11.87
C ASP A 119 9.28 19.17 -10.63
N LEU A 120 9.24 18.65 -9.41
CA LEU A 120 9.15 19.47 -8.18
C LEU A 120 10.52 19.80 -7.53
N ARG A 121 11.66 19.46 -8.15
CA ARG A 121 13.00 19.77 -7.60
C ARG A 121 13.93 20.58 -8.50
N GLU A 122 13.54 20.92 -9.74
CA GLU A 122 14.44 21.62 -10.68
C GLU A 122 14.18 23.14 -10.84
N ARG A 123 13.42 23.76 -9.94
CA ARG A 123 13.31 25.24 -9.89
C ARG A 123 13.53 25.76 -8.48
N GLY A 124 14.78 25.71 -8.04
CA GLY A 124 15.13 26.13 -6.69
C GLY A 124 16.60 26.47 -6.52
N THR A 125 17.26 27.09 -7.51
CA THR A 125 18.43 27.97 -7.27
C THR A 125 18.84 28.63 -8.58
N GLN A 126 18.50 29.91 -8.71
CA GLN A 126 19.34 30.98 -9.28
C GLN A 126 18.49 32.25 -9.30
N VAL A 127 18.66 33.07 -8.28
CA VAL A 127 18.44 34.51 -8.38
C VAL A 127 19.74 35.14 -7.88
N PRO A 128 20.35 36.07 -8.63
CA PRO A 128 21.54 36.81 -8.18
C PRO A 128 21.26 37.67 -6.95
#